data_AF-A0A835ZDD4-F1
#
_entry.id   AF-A0A835ZDD4-F1
#
_cell.length_a   1.000
_cell.length_b   1.000
_cell.length_c   1.000
_cell.angle_alpha   90.00
_cell.angle_beta   90.00
_cell.angle_gamma   90.00
#
_symmetry.space_group_name_H-M   'P 1'
#
loop_
_entity.id
_entity.type
_entity.pdbx_description
1 polymer ?
#
loop_
_entity_poly.entity_id
_entity_poly.type
_entity_poly.pdbx_seq_one_letter_code
_entity_poly.pdbx_strand_id
1 'polypeptide(L)'
;MPRGEEKSSSNGGEEKGLLQRAIKYCWSNNFLDVFRAYFRKHAHHFERIAEEKTEEHDLVFQELFQEYLGIFEGTLEDFIEREGATQEQFYAAIRDAQSSTDPSIQLFIRCLLASADYDSFFNVMVKESRRQLDAQGADEWGEGKAAEGGDGGDDDVEGAAGGEESKRGGGGGSLRK
;
A
#
# COMPACT_ATOMS: atom_id res chain seq x y z
N MET A 1 27.78 -54.95 -13.22
CA MET A 1 27.50 -53.51 -13.05
C MET A 1 25.99 -53.30 -13.01
N PRO A 2 25.39 -53.01 -11.85
CA PRO A 2 24.02 -52.50 -11.79
C PRO A 2 24.03 -50.97 -11.77
N ARG A 3 23.10 -50.39 -12.55
CA ARG A 3 22.86 -48.96 -12.73
C ARG A 3 22.41 -48.33 -11.42
N GLY A 4 23.05 -47.24 -11.01
CA GLY A 4 22.53 -46.34 -9.98
C GLY A 4 21.41 -45.51 -10.59
N GLU A 5 20.17 -45.80 -10.19
CA GLU A 5 19.05 -44.87 -10.28
C GLU A 5 19.19 -43.88 -9.13
N GLU A 6 19.83 -42.74 -9.39
CA GLU A 6 19.79 -41.60 -8.49
C GLU A 6 18.43 -40.92 -8.63
N LYS A 7 17.57 -41.13 -7.62
CA LYS A 7 16.31 -40.42 -7.45
C LYS A 7 16.59 -38.93 -7.20
N SER A 8 16.58 -38.13 -8.27
CA SER A 8 16.45 -36.67 -8.17
C SER A 8 14.99 -36.29 -8.37
N SER A 9 14.20 -36.30 -7.30
CA SER A 9 12.83 -35.77 -7.30
C SER A 9 12.29 -35.72 -5.87
N SER A 10 12.56 -34.64 -5.14
CA SER A 10 11.79 -34.26 -3.93
C SER A 10 11.96 -32.78 -3.48
N ASN A 11 12.71 -31.90 -4.16
CA ASN A 11 12.98 -30.54 -3.64
C ASN A 11 11.92 -29.47 -4.00
N GLY A 12 11.19 -29.62 -5.11
CA GLY A 12 10.31 -28.56 -5.63
C GLY A 12 9.03 -28.27 -4.82
N GLY A 13 8.72 -29.07 -3.80
CA GLY A 13 7.59 -28.84 -2.90
C GLY A 13 7.94 -27.89 -1.74
N GLU A 14 9.18 -27.98 -1.24
CA GLU A 14 9.67 -27.17 -0.12
C GLU A 14 9.94 -25.73 -0.56
N GLU A 15 10.50 -25.57 -1.76
CA GLU A 15 10.79 -24.27 -2.39
C GLU A 15 9.51 -23.45 -2.66
N LYS A 16 8.44 -24.10 -3.12
CA LYS A 16 7.12 -23.44 -3.27
C LYS A 16 6.52 -23.03 -1.93
N GLY A 17 6.74 -23.83 -0.89
CA GLY A 17 6.33 -23.50 0.48
C GLY A 17 7.06 -22.28 1.02
N LEU A 18 8.36 -22.16 0.77
CA LEU A 18 9.18 -21.02 1.18
C LEU A 18 8.68 -19.71 0.55
N LEU A 19 8.41 -19.71 -0.76
CA LEU A 19 7.86 -18.55 -1.47
C LEU A 19 6.52 -18.11 -0.91
N GLN A 20 5.59 -19.04 -0.64
CA GLN A 20 4.29 -18.65 -0.08
C GLN A 20 4.40 -18.06 1.33
N ARG A 21 5.36 -18.54 2.14
CA ARG A 21 5.62 -17.96 3.46
C ARG A 21 6.27 -16.58 3.34
N ALA A 22 7.21 -16.40 2.40
CA ALA A 22 7.81 -15.10 2.10
C ALA A 22 6.75 -14.08 1.63
N ILE A 23 5.84 -14.48 0.74
CA ILE A 23 4.70 -13.65 0.31
C ILE A 23 3.88 -13.18 1.50
N LYS A 24 3.52 -14.12 2.39
CA LYS A 24 2.75 -13.81 3.60
C LYS A 24 3.50 -12.88 4.56
N TYR A 25 4.81 -13.08 4.71
CA TYR A 25 5.66 -12.26 5.56
C TYR A 25 5.82 -10.84 5.01
N CYS A 26 6.13 -10.70 3.71
CA CYS A 26 6.29 -9.39 3.08
C CYS A 26 4.98 -8.58 3.03
N TRP A 27 3.82 -9.24 2.96
CA TRP A 27 2.52 -8.57 3.10
C TRP A 27 2.05 -8.40 4.55
N SER A 28 2.80 -8.89 5.53
CA SER A 28 2.51 -8.64 6.93
C SER A 28 2.92 -7.21 7.32
N ASN A 29 2.19 -6.62 8.28
CA ASN A 29 2.44 -5.25 8.73
C ASN A 29 3.87 -5.06 9.28
N ASN A 30 4.49 -6.10 9.85
CA ASN A 30 5.86 -6.01 10.37
C ASN A 30 6.89 -5.65 9.30
N PHE A 31 6.76 -6.19 8.08
CA PHE A 31 7.71 -5.92 7.01
C PHE A 31 7.51 -4.50 6.46
N LEU A 32 6.27 -4.17 6.09
CA LEU A 32 5.96 -2.87 5.47
C LEU A 32 6.12 -1.68 6.43
N ASP A 33 5.93 -1.86 7.73
CA ASP A 33 6.01 -0.76 8.69
C ASP A 33 7.45 -0.27 8.89
N VAL A 34 8.45 -1.14 8.78
CA VAL A 34 9.87 -0.76 8.80
C VAL A 34 10.18 0.17 7.63
N PHE A 35 9.76 -0.19 6.41
CA PHE A 35 9.97 0.63 5.22
C PHE A 35 9.18 1.93 5.27
N ARG A 36 7.91 1.89 5.72
CA ARG A 36 7.09 3.11 5.89
C ARG A 36 7.71 4.07 6.88
N ALA A 37 8.27 3.58 7.99
CA ALA A 37 8.97 4.42 8.96
C ALA A 37 10.21 5.07 8.32
N TYR A 38 10.98 4.30 7.54
CA TYR A 38 12.12 4.81 6.79
C TYR A 38 11.70 5.90 5.79
N PHE A 39 10.70 5.63 4.94
CA PHE A 39 10.21 6.58 3.95
C PHE A 39 9.72 7.87 4.60
N ARG A 40 8.93 7.78 5.69
CA ARG A 40 8.47 8.97 6.41
C ARG A 40 9.62 9.82 6.94
N LYS A 41 10.62 9.17 7.52
CA LYS A 41 11.78 9.85 8.13
C LYS A 41 12.62 10.59 7.08
N HIS A 42 12.76 10.03 5.87
CA HIS A 42 13.66 10.56 4.85
C HIS A 42 12.95 11.31 3.70
N ALA A 43 11.62 11.32 3.67
CA ALA A 43 10.82 11.99 2.63
C ALA A 43 11.06 13.49 2.52
N HIS A 44 11.49 14.15 3.60
CA HIS A 44 11.80 15.58 3.60
C HIS A 44 12.91 15.96 2.59
N HIS A 45 13.87 15.06 2.33
CA HIS A 45 14.90 15.29 1.31
C HIS A 45 14.33 15.44 -0.11
N PHE A 46 13.10 14.97 -0.34
CA PHE A 46 12.44 14.98 -1.64
C PHE A 46 11.42 16.12 -1.79
N GLU A 47 11.26 17.00 -0.78
CA GLU A 47 10.28 18.09 -0.80
C GLU A 47 10.48 19.02 -1.98
N ARG A 48 11.73 19.42 -2.26
CA ARG A 48 12.06 20.27 -3.40
C ARG A 48 11.65 19.64 -4.74
N ILE A 49 11.82 18.33 -4.89
CA ILE A 49 11.40 17.59 -6.09
C ILE A 49 9.87 17.49 -6.16
N ALA A 50 9.24 17.24 -5.01
CA ALA A 50 7.80 17.14 -4.90
C ALA A 50 7.11 18.48 -5.22
N GLU A 51 7.65 19.61 -4.77
CA GLU A 51 7.10 20.96 -4.98
C GLU A 51 7.44 21.52 -6.36
N GLU A 52 8.73 21.58 -6.71
CA GLU A 52 9.23 22.29 -7.88
C GLU A 52 9.19 21.44 -9.16
N LYS A 53 8.87 20.13 -9.04
CA LYS A 53 8.91 19.16 -10.15
C LYS A 53 10.26 19.16 -10.88
N THR A 54 11.34 19.37 -10.15
CA THR A 54 12.70 19.37 -10.70
C THR A 54 13.23 17.93 -10.77
N GLU A 55 14.02 17.62 -11.80
CA GLU A 55 14.69 16.31 -11.95
C GLU A 55 16.15 16.36 -11.44
N GLU A 56 16.44 17.21 -10.46
CA GLU A 56 17.79 17.26 -9.88
C GLU A 56 17.99 16.11 -8.90
N HIS A 57 18.63 15.04 -9.38
CA HIS A 57 19.04 13.91 -8.55
C HIS A 57 20.29 14.26 -7.75
N ASP A 58 20.11 14.53 -6.45
CA ASP A 58 21.22 14.71 -5.51
C ASP A 58 21.88 13.35 -5.18
N LEU A 59 23.18 13.38 -4.88
CA LEU A 59 23.93 12.19 -4.45
C LEU A 59 23.32 11.58 -3.18
N VAL A 60 22.70 12.42 -2.35
CA VAL A 60 21.97 12.04 -1.14
C VAL A 60 20.87 11.01 -1.44
N PHE A 61 20.19 11.06 -2.59
CA PHE A 61 19.13 10.07 -2.91
C PHE A 61 19.69 8.68 -3.13
N GLN A 62 20.86 8.58 -3.75
CA GLN A 62 21.54 7.31 -3.96
C GLN A 62 22.04 6.73 -2.64
N GLU A 63 22.53 7.58 -1.72
CA GLU A 63 22.94 7.16 -0.38
C GLU A 63 21.74 6.62 0.43
N LEU A 64 20.61 7.34 0.41
CA LEU A 64 19.37 6.91 1.05
C LEU A 64 18.83 5.59 0.45
N PHE A 65 19.00 5.39 -0.86
CA PHE A 65 18.62 4.14 -1.51
C PHE A 65 19.51 2.97 -1.07
N GLN A 66 20.82 3.17 -0.94
CA GLN A 66 21.73 2.13 -0.45
C GLN A 66 21.45 1.74 1.00
N GLU A 67 21.16 2.72 1.86
CA GLU A 67 20.77 2.44 3.25
C GLU A 67 19.44 1.67 3.31
N TYR A 68 18.45 2.07 2.50
CA TYR A 68 17.18 1.35 2.37
C TYR A 68 17.38 -0.09 1.85
N LEU A 69 18.23 -0.29 0.85
CA LEU A 69 18.55 -1.62 0.32
C LEU A 69 19.15 -2.51 1.41
N GLY A 70 20.05 -1.98 2.25
CA GLY A 70 20.60 -2.73 3.37
C GLY A 70 19.52 -3.20 4.36
N ILE A 71 18.54 -2.34 4.66
CA ILE A 71 17.40 -2.72 5.51
C ILE A 71 16.53 -3.78 4.83
N PHE A 72 16.29 -3.64 3.53
CA PHE A 72 15.50 -4.57 2.74
C PHE A 72 16.14 -5.95 2.67
N GLU A 73 17.40 -6.01 2.25
CA GLU A 73 18.18 -7.25 2.15
C GLU A 73 18.36 -7.90 3.52
N GLY A 74 18.70 -7.12 4.56
CA GLY A 74 18.84 -7.65 5.93
C GLY A 74 17.54 -8.22 6.49
N THR A 75 16.39 -7.56 6.25
CA THR A 75 15.10 -8.08 6.71
C THR A 75 14.70 -9.35 5.95
N LEU A 76 15.09 -9.46 4.68
CA LEU A 76 14.85 -10.64 3.85
C LEU A 76 15.77 -11.79 4.27
N GLU A 77 17.04 -11.53 4.54
CA GLU A 77 18.02 -12.48 5.05
C GLU A 77 17.57 -13.06 6.40
N ASP A 78 17.20 -12.20 7.35
CA ASP A 78 16.65 -12.60 8.66
C ASP A 78 15.45 -13.54 8.52
N PHE A 79 14.57 -13.28 7.54
CA PHE A 79 13.43 -14.14 7.26
C PHE A 79 13.87 -15.50 6.71
N ILE A 80 14.79 -15.52 5.73
CA ILE A 80 15.29 -16.72 5.09
C ILE A 80 16.01 -17.63 6.11
N GLU A 81 16.84 -17.05 6.97
CA GLU A 81 17.54 -17.79 8.03
C GLU A 81 16.59 -18.38 9.07
N ARG A 82 15.55 -17.64 9.48
CA ARG A 82 14.51 -18.14 10.40
C ARG A 82 13.73 -19.33 9.84
N GLU A 83 13.56 -19.36 8.52
CA GLU A 83 12.92 -20.46 7.80
C GLU A 83 13.86 -21.65 7.56
N GLY A 84 15.13 -21.55 7.96
CA GLY A 84 16.14 -22.59 7.79
C GLY A 84 16.58 -22.78 6.34
N ALA A 85 16.34 -21.78 5.48
CA ALA A 85 16.75 -21.78 4.08
C ALA A 85 18.00 -20.93 3.88
N THR A 86 18.63 -21.05 2.72
CA THR A 86 19.70 -20.14 2.29
C THR A 86 19.20 -19.13 1.26
N GLN A 87 19.90 -18.00 1.13
CA GLN A 87 19.57 -17.00 0.10
C GLN A 87 19.59 -17.62 -1.31
N GLU A 88 20.55 -18.52 -1.59
CA GLU A 88 20.64 -19.22 -2.86
C GLU A 88 19.38 -20.05 -3.16
N GLN A 89 18.86 -20.77 -2.16
CA GLN A 89 17.62 -21.53 -2.29
C GLN A 89 16.42 -20.61 -2.53
N PHE A 90 16.38 -19.47 -1.86
CA PHE A 90 15.32 -18.48 -2.06
C PHE A 90 15.34 -17.87 -3.47
N TYR A 91 16.52 -17.48 -3.97
CA TYR A 91 16.66 -16.96 -5.33
C TYR A 91 16.42 -18.01 -6.41
N ALA A 92 16.81 -19.27 -6.18
CA ALA A 92 16.48 -20.39 -7.06
C ALA A 92 14.96 -20.58 -7.13
N ALA A 93 14.28 -20.59 -5.98
CA ALA A 93 12.83 -20.70 -5.91
C ALA A 93 12.14 -19.56 -6.68
N ILE A 94 12.60 -18.32 -6.53
CA ILE A 94 12.08 -17.16 -7.31
C ILE A 94 12.25 -17.41 -8.81
N ARG A 95 13.44 -17.85 -9.25
CA ARG A 95 13.76 -18.06 -10.66
C ARG A 95 12.85 -19.11 -11.29
N ASP A 96 12.61 -20.21 -10.58
CA ASP A 96 11.73 -21.28 -11.02
C ASP A 96 10.26 -20.82 -11.04
N ALA A 97 9.89 -19.99 -10.08
CA ALA A 97 8.56 -19.40 -9.96
C ALA A 97 8.27 -18.28 -10.97
N GLN A 98 9.26 -17.77 -11.72
CA GLN A 98 9.02 -16.77 -12.78
C GLN A 98 8.12 -17.30 -13.90
N SER A 99 8.13 -18.61 -14.13
CA SER A 99 7.26 -19.28 -15.10
C SER A 99 5.89 -19.66 -14.53
N SER A 100 5.64 -19.37 -13.25
CA SER A 100 4.38 -19.69 -12.57
C SER A 100 3.21 -18.91 -13.17
N THR A 101 2.06 -19.56 -13.29
CA THR A 101 0.80 -18.94 -13.70
C THR A 101 0.05 -18.28 -12.54
N ASP A 102 0.54 -18.41 -11.30
CA ASP A 102 -0.08 -17.81 -10.13
C ASP A 102 0.12 -16.28 -10.11
N PRO A 103 -0.96 -15.47 -10.21
CA PRO A 103 -0.85 -14.02 -10.19
C PRO A 103 -0.23 -13.47 -8.90
N SER A 104 -0.43 -14.15 -7.77
CA SER A 104 0.07 -13.71 -6.46
C SER A 104 1.59 -13.81 -6.40
N ILE A 105 2.14 -14.91 -6.93
CA ILE A 105 3.59 -15.14 -7.03
C ILE A 105 4.20 -14.13 -8.02
N GLN A 106 3.57 -13.93 -9.17
CA GLN A 106 4.03 -12.95 -10.16
C GLN A 106 4.02 -11.52 -9.60
N LEU A 107 2.98 -11.15 -8.87
CA LEU A 107 2.91 -9.86 -8.19
C LEU A 107 4.01 -9.71 -7.16
N PHE A 108 4.24 -10.75 -6.34
CA PHE A 108 5.31 -10.75 -5.36
C PHE A 108 6.70 -10.57 -5.99
N ILE A 109 7.01 -11.32 -7.05
CA ILE A 109 8.30 -11.19 -7.75
C ILE A 109 8.46 -9.78 -8.31
N ARG A 110 7.42 -9.21 -8.92
CA ARG A 110 7.46 -7.82 -9.41
C ARG A 110 7.68 -6.82 -8.28
N CYS A 111 6.97 -6.98 -7.16
CA CYS A 111 7.15 -6.12 -6.00
C CYS A 111 8.55 -6.25 -5.40
N LEU A 112 9.11 -7.47 -5.36
CA LEU A 112 10.46 -7.72 -4.87
C LEU A 112 11.50 -7.03 -5.74
N LEU A 113 11.40 -7.18 -7.07
CA LEU A 113 12.29 -6.52 -8.03
C LEU A 113 12.14 -4.99 -7.98
N ALA A 114 10.90 -4.49 -7.91
CA ALA A 114 10.64 -3.06 -7.75
C ALA A 114 11.18 -2.52 -6.42
N SER A 115 11.21 -3.34 -5.36
CA SER A 115 11.78 -2.93 -4.07
C SER A 115 13.30 -2.82 -4.13
N ALA A 116 13.96 -3.44 -5.10
CA ALA A 116 15.41 -3.32 -5.34
C ALA A 116 15.73 -2.36 -6.51
N ASP A 117 14.74 -1.63 -7.02
CA ASP A 117 14.87 -0.74 -8.15
C ASP A 117 14.90 0.73 -7.68
N TYR A 118 15.90 1.48 -8.14
CA TYR A 118 16.10 2.87 -7.72
C TYR A 118 14.93 3.76 -8.14
N ASP A 119 14.45 3.63 -9.38
CA ASP A 119 13.36 4.47 -9.90
C ASP A 119 12.07 4.23 -9.11
N SER A 120 11.79 2.97 -8.77
CA SER A 120 10.67 2.59 -7.93
C SER A 120 10.76 3.19 -6.53
N PHE A 121 11.93 3.11 -5.89
CA PHE A 121 12.19 3.74 -4.58
C PHE A 121 12.01 5.27 -4.65
N PHE A 122 12.63 5.91 -5.64
CA PHE A 122 12.58 7.36 -5.84
C PHE A 122 11.13 7.85 -5.98
N ASN A 123 10.34 7.17 -6.81
CA ASN A 123 8.93 7.48 -7.01
C ASN A 123 8.09 7.35 -5.72
N VAL A 124 8.42 6.37 -4.86
CA VAL A 124 7.75 6.21 -3.56
C VAL A 124 8.11 7.38 -2.63
N MET A 125 9.39 7.78 -2.58
CA MET A 125 9.86 8.88 -1.74
C MET A 125 9.24 10.23 -2.15
N VAL A 126 9.17 10.52 -3.45
CA VAL A 126 8.52 11.72 -3.97
C VAL A 126 7.02 11.75 -3.64
N LYS A 127 6.33 10.61 -3.76
CA LYS A 127 4.91 10.50 -3.37
C LYS A 127 4.70 10.66 -1.87
N GLU A 128 5.56 10.07 -1.05
CA GLU A 128 5.51 10.18 0.40
C GLU A 128 5.75 11.63 0.84
N SER A 129 6.74 12.29 0.24
CA SER A 129 7.04 13.71 0.46
C SER A 129 5.87 14.61 0.11
N ARG A 130 5.28 14.43 -1.09
CA ARG A 130 4.07 15.16 -1.50
C ARG A 130 2.91 14.96 -0.53
N ARG A 131 2.69 13.73 -0.03
CA ARG A 131 1.64 13.46 0.96
C ARG A 131 1.88 14.19 2.28
N GLN A 132 3.14 14.34 2.70
CA GLN A 132 3.48 15.08 3.92
C GLN A 132 3.24 16.59 3.74
N LEU A 133 3.62 17.14 2.58
CA LEU A 133 3.36 18.55 2.24
C LEU A 133 1.85 18.85 2.18
N ASP A 134 1.06 17.99 1.52
CA ASP A 134 -0.40 18.14 1.45
C ASP A 134 -1.04 18.05 2.85
N ALA A 135 -0.52 17.20 3.74
CA ALA A 135 -0.99 17.08 5.12
C ALA A 135 -0.62 18.30 5.99
N GLN A 136 0.55 18.91 5.75
CA GLN A 136 0.98 20.13 6.45
C GLN A 136 0.20 21.37 5.97
N GLY A 137 -0.08 21.49 4.67
CA GLY A 137 -0.88 22.58 4.11
C GLY A 137 -2.37 22.54 4.51
N ALA A 138 -2.89 21.38 4.92
CA ALA A 138 -4.26 21.24 5.41
C ALA A 138 -4.46 21.73 6.85
N ASP A 139 -3.40 21.77 7.66
CA ASP A 139 -3.43 22.29 9.04
C ASP A 139 -3.48 23.83 9.04
N GLU A 140 -2.82 24.47 8.06
CA GLU A 140 -2.73 25.94 7.93
C GLU A 140 -4.05 26.63 7.48
N TRP A 141 -5.07 25.86 7.08
CA TRP A 141 -6.43 26.36 6.77
C TRP A 141 -7.48 25.97 7.84
N GLY A 142 -7.05 25.44 8.99
CA GLY A 142 -7.92 24.98 10.09
C GLY A 142 -8.07 25.93 11.28
N GLU A 143 -7.30 27.01 11.37
CA GLU A 143 -7.37 27.97 12.49
C GLU A 143 -7.84 29.35 12.01
N GLY A 144 -9.16 29.55 11.96
CA GLY A 144 -9.70 30.84 11.52
C GLY A 144 -11.21 31.00 11.54
N LYS A 145 -11.90 30.63 12.63
CA LYS A 145 -13.10 31.35 13.14
C LYS A 145 -13.63 30.74 14.43
N ALA A 146 -13.08 31.19 15.56
CA ALA A 146 -13.76 31.19 16.85
C ALA A 146 -13.97 32.65 17.28
N ALA A 147 -15.23 33.08 17.36
CA ALA A 147 -15.80 34.22 18.11
C ALA A 147 -17.29 34.30 17.71
N GLU A 148 -18.23 33.77 18.49
CA GLU A 148 -18.91 34.38 19.66
C GLU A 148 -20.04 35.37 19.29
N GLY A 149 -21.26 35.10 19.81
CA GLY A 149 -22.07 36.11 20.49
C GLY A 149 -23.49 36.42 19.96
N GLY A 150 -24.52 36.09 20.77
CA GLY A 150 -25.87 36.70 20.82
C GLY A 150 -27.00 35.76 20.34
N ASP A 151 -27.81 35.07 21.15
CA ASP A 151 -28.68 35.44 22.29
C ASP A 151 -29.97 36.22 21.93
N GLY A 152 -31.11 35.68 22.37
CA GLY A 152 -32.48 36.22 22.36
C GLY A 152 -33.30 35.85 21.10
N GLY A 153 -34.52 35.31 21.14
CA GLY A 153 -35.51 35.10 22.18
C GLY A 153 -36.86 34.95 21.47
N ASP A 154 -37.62 33.93 21.88
CA ASP A 154 -39.09 33.75 21.90
C ASP A 154 -39.98 34.37 20.80
N ASP A 155 -40.84 33.56 20.17
CA ASP A 155 -42.27 33.86 20.06
C ASP A 155 -43.08 32.64 19.57
N ASP A 156 -43.87 32.11 20.50
CA ASP A 156 -44.98 31.17 20.33
C ASP A 156 -45.98 31.63 19.25
N VAL A 157 -46.48 30.69 18.45
CA VAL A 157 -47.87 30.73 17.99
C VAL A 157 -48.42 29.32 17.80
N GLU A 158 -49.34 28.95 18.69
CA GLU A 158 -50.32 27.88 18.51
C GLU A 158 -51.41 28.32 17.52
N GLY A 159 -52.01 27.36 16.79
CA GLY A 159 -53.23 27.60 16.02
C GLY A 159 -53.76 26.36 15.30
N ALA A 160 -54.87 25.84 15.80
CA ALA A 160 -55.50 24.56 15.47
C ALA A 160 -56.48 24.58 14.27
N ALA A 161 -57.00 23.37 13.98
CA ALA A 161 -58.19 22.99 13.17
C ALA A 161 -58.01 22.94 11.64
N GLY A 162 -58.55 21.99 10.87
CA GLY A 162 -59.50 20.90 11.10
C GLY A 162 -60.23 20.59 9.77
N GLY A 163 -60.55 19.31 9.50
CA GLY A 163 -61.45 18.85 8.41
C GLY A 163 -60.90 19.00 6.97
N GLU A 164 -61.27 18.24 5.94
CA GLU A 164 -62.37 17.30 5.74
C GLU A 164 -62.09 16.44 4.49
N GLU A 165 -62.74 15.29 4.48
CA GLU A 165 -62.89 14.25 3.47
C GLU A 165 -63.22 14.70 2.03
N SER A 166 -62.63 14.06 1.00
CA SER A 166 -63.41 13.62 -0.18
C SER A 166 -62.67 12.73 -1.19
N LYS A 167 -63.22 11.51 -1.27
CA LYS A 167 -63.29 10.55 -2.39
C LYS A 167 -63.02 11.09 -3.81
N ARG A 168 -62.34 10.26 -4.62
CA ARG A 168 -62.78 9.62 -5.90
C ARG A 168 -61.52 9.06 -6.57
N GLY A 169 -61.37 7.74 -6.75
CA GLY A 169 -62.04 6.93 -7.78
C GLY A 169 -61.04 6.70 -8.93
N GLY A 170 -60.51 5.48 -9.08
CA GLY A 170 -60.70 4.61 -10.26
C GLY A 170 -60.08 5.19 -11.54
N GLY A 171 -59.09 4.61 -12.21
CA GLY A 171 -58.83 3.20 -12.50
C GLY A 171 -58.53 3.09 -14.01
N GLY A 172 -57.75 2.09 -14.41
CA GLY A 172 -57.89 1.49 -15.74
C GLY A 172 -56.73 1.63 -16.74
N GLY A 173 -56.33 0.47 -17.26
CA GLY A 173 -55.62 0.25 -18.54
C GLY A 173 -54.10 0.24 -18.40
N SER A 174 -53.36 -0.86 -18.46
CA SER A 174 -53.44 -2.09 -19.26
C SER A 174 -53.57 -1.85 -20.76
N LEU A 175 -52.77 -2.63 -21.51
CA LEU A 175 -52.69 -2.77 -22.98
C LEU A 175 -51.85 -1.66 -23.67
N ARG A 176 -50.84 -1.94 -24.50
CA ARG A 176 -50.70 -3.03 -25.48
C ARG A 176 -49.24 -3.25 -25.92
N LYS A 177 -48.99 -4.52 -26.25
CA LYS A 177 -48.15 -5.10 -27.31
C LYS A 177 -46.66 -4.81 -27.33
#